data_AF-A0A925BTW6-F1
#
_entry.id   AF-A0A925BTW6-F1
#
_cell.length_a   1.000
_cell.length_b   1.000
_cell.length_c   1.000
_cell.angle_alpha   90.00
_cell.angle_beta   90.00
_cell.angle_gamma   90.00
#
_symmetry.space_group_name_H-M   'P 1'
#
loop_
_entity.id
_entity.type
_entity.pdbx_description
1 polymer ?
#
loop_
_entity_poly.entity_id
_entity_poly.type
_entity_poly.pdbx_seq_one_letter_code
_entity_poly.pdbx_strand_id
1 'polypeptide(L)'
;MSKSIFELVDQLPTGGTTVTALNALDFVIPGQWQNLTGFTNTIRAVTGETDEAMIQAIGERAVYLYNDESQGYQRAMWLYQTVDNAAGALGAAAMANKIGQDISFLGFLGNLTPKPEKVQSLDLCIKLVVELVAFCQINGIPGDSIGDFLGALGDYSGESLMRMAALVCFDGIIPLGPNFINMGLSTIQQTTPDDLQHNPSFKSVSSLIPGGNPAGQLGFITQSFDSVKGWMGDFVSSRSLTQEGLLSHVKQYVDISADKLDYVGAFLDVAVKYYTHTGTQTLARRLIERAVAEI
;
A
#
# COMPACT_ATOMS: atom_id res chain seq x y z
N MET A 1 -8.86 20.54 -9.17
CA MET A 1 -7.38 20.52 -8.99
C MET A 1 -7.06 19.34 -8.10
N SER A 2 -6.09 18.51 -8.48
CA SER A 2 -5.51 17.51 -7.57
C SER A 2 -4.89 18.23 -6.37
N LYS A 3 -4.92 17.61 -5.18
CA LYS A 3 -4.24 18.15 -4.00
C LYS A 3 -2.73 18.18 -4.26
N SER A 4 -2.08 19.23 -3.78
CA SER A 4 -0.62 19.33 -3.77
C SER A 4 0.01 18.30 -2.82
N ILE A 5 1.28 17.97 -3.01
CA ILE A 5 1.97 17.00 -2.15
C ILE A 5 2.01 17.44 -0.68
N PHE A 6 2.23 18.73 -0.40
CA PHE A 6 2.29 19.20 0.98
C PHE A 6 0.93 19.03 1.68
N GLU A 7 -0.18 19.36 1.00
CA GLU A 7 -1.52 19.15 1.55
C GLU A 7 -1.80 17.67 1.83
N LEU A 8 -1.36 16.77 0.96
CA LEU A 8 -1.52 15.33 1.15
C LEU A 8 -0.75 14.84 2.38
N VAL A 9 0.47 15.30 2.58
CA VAL A 9 1.34 14.91 3.70
C VAL A 9 0.89 15.54 5.02
N ASP A 10 0.43 16.79 4.98
CA ASP A 10 -0.09 17.50 6.15
C ASP A 10 -1.44 16.91 6.63
N GLN A 11 -2.21 16.32 5.72
CA GLN A 11 -3.48 15.66 6.03
C GLN A 11 -3.31 14.19 6.42
N LEU A 12 -2.10 13.64 6.41
CA LEU A 12 -1.88 12.28 6.90
C LEU A 12 -2.26 12.20 8.38
N PRO A 13 -3.02 11.17 8.78
CA PRO A 13 -3.46 11.04 10.14
C PRO A 13 -2.27 10.72 11.06
N THR A 14 -2.22 11.35 12.23
CA THR A 14 -1.22 11.06 13.26
C THR A 14 -1.57 9.82 14.10
N GLY A 15 -2.83 9.36 14.03
CA GLY A 15 -3.38 8.19 14.71
C GLY A 15 -4.56 7.57 13.95
N GLY A 16 -5.41 6.81 14.63
CA GLY A 16 -6.57 6.16 14.00
C GLY A 16 -6.28 4.79 13.41
N THR A 17 -7.31 4.15 12.85
CA THR A 17 -7.28 2.72 12.47
C THR A 17 -6.09 2.33 11.59
N THR A 18 -5.77 3.11 10.54
CA THR A 18 -4.62 2.82 9.67
C THR A 18 -3.30 2.86 10.42
N VAL A 19 -3.04 3.93 11.17
CA VAL A 19 -1.79 4.10 11.93
C VAL A 19 -1.65 3.03 13.00
N THR A 20 -2.74 2.74 13.70
CA THR A 20 -2.83 1.68 14.72
C THR A 20 -2.54 0.30 14.11
N ALA A 21 -3.11 -0.01 12.95
CA ALA A 21 -2.84 -1.27 12.26
C ALA A 21 -1.36 -1.38 11.82
N LEU A 22 -0.79 -0.31 11.24
CA LEU A 22 0.63 -0.30 10.85
C LEU A 22 1.56 -0.45 12.07
N ASN A 23 1.26 0.21 13.18
CA ASN A 23 1.99 0.02 14.44
C ASN A 23 1.90 -1.42 14.97
N ALA A 24 0.76 -2.11 14.76
CA ALA A 24 0.62 -3.51 15.12
C ALA A 24 1.55 -4.45 14.31
N LEU A 25 2.16 -3.96 13.22
CA LEU A 25 3.17 -4.68 12.44
C LEU A 25 4.61 -4.30 12.82
N ASP A 26 4.83 -3.46 13.84
CA ASP A 26 6.20 -3.12 14.25
C ASP A 26 7.00 -4.37 14.65
N PHE A 27 6.37 -5.39 15.27
CA PHE A 27 7.05 -6.65 15.57
C PHE A 27 7.55 -7.40 14.32
N VAL A 28 6.95 -7.16 13.15
CA VAL A 28 7.35 -7.74 11.86
C VAL A 28 8.58 -7.03 11.32
N ILE A 29 8.68 -5.71 11.49
CA ILE A 29 9.79 -4.87 11.01
C ILE A 29 10.23 -3.86 12.09
N PRO A 30 10.86 -4.32 13.19
CA PRO A 30 11.04 -3.51 14.40
C PRO A 30 11.78 -2.20 14.13
N GLY A 31 11.14 -1.09 14.50
CA GLY A 31 11.69 0.26 14.40
C GLY A 31 11.93 0.76 12.97
N GLN A 32 11.49 0.01 11.95
CA GLN A 32 11.69 0.39 10.55
C GLN A 32 10.78 1.52 10.13
N TRP A 33 9.57 1.61 10.70
CA TRP A 33 8.58 2.60 10.30
C TRP A 33 8.25 3.56 11.44
N GLN A 34 8.04 4.82 11.07
CA GLN A 34 7.52 5.85 11.94
C GLN A 34 6.40 6.57 11.20
N ASN A 35 5.37 7.00 11.93
CA ASN A 35 4.29 7.78 11.35
C ASN A 35 4.72 9.25 11.13
N LEU A 36 5.65 9.47 10.21
CA LEU A 36 6.12 10.78 9.82
C LEU A 36 5.05 11.49 9.00
N THR A 37 4.46 12.54 9.57
CA THR A 37 3.44 13.40 8.95
C THR A 37 3.86 14.87 9.03
N GLY A 38 3.24 15.71 8.20
CA GLY A 38 3.57 17.13 8.07
C GLY A 38 4.76 17.37 7.14
N PHE A 39 4.56 18.11 6.05
CA PHE A 39 5.53 18.23 4.97
C PHE A 39 6.85 18.85 5.43
N THR A 40 6.80 19.95 6.18
CA THR A 40 7.99 20.58 6.75
C THR A 40 8.69 19.67 7.77
N ASN A 41 7.94 18.92 8.56
CA ASN A 41 8.49 17.94 9.50
C ASN A 41 9.21 16.80 8.74
N THR A 42 8.62 16.34 7.64
CA THR A 42 9.24 15.35 6.75
C THR A 42 10.54 15.89 6.15
N ILE A 43 10.58 17.16 5.70
CA ILE A 43 11.82 17.77 5.19
C ILE A 43 12.91 17.69 6.25
N ARG A 44 12.64 18.18 7.47
CA ARG A 44 13.62 18.16 8.58
C ARG A 44 14.08 16.73 8.90
N ALA A 45 13.17 15.77 8.94
CA ALA A 45 13.50 14.39 9.27
C ALA A 45 14.33 13.68 8.17
N VAL A 46 14.09 14.01 6.90
CA VAL A 46 14.80 13.41 5.76
C VAL A 46 16.17 14.04 5.55
N THR A 47 16.28 15.36 5.65
CA THR A 47 17.51 16.09 5.30
C THR A 47 18.38 16.44 6.51
N GLY A 48 17.82 16.47 7.71
CA GLY A 48 18.48 17.01 8.90
C GLY A 48 18.59 18.54 8.91
N GLU A 49 17.95 19.24 7.97
CA GLU A 49 18.04 20.68 7.83
C GLU A 49 17.30 21.42 8.96
N THR A 50 17.85 22.55 9.37
CA THR A 50 17.27 23.43 10.41
C THR A 50 17.13 24.88 9.94
N ASP A 51 17.80 25.28 8.85
CA ASP A 51 17.64 26.59 8.22
C ASP A 51 16.29 26.68 7.50
N GLU A 52 15.45 27.64 7.92
CA GLU A 52 14.09 27.79 7.39
C GLU A 52 14.07 28.19 5.90
N ALA A 53 15.09 28.92 5.41
CA ALA A 53 15.16 29.28 4.01
C ALA A 53 15.48 28.07 3.13
N MET A 54 16.40 27.21 3.57
CA MET A 54 16.71 25.95 2.90
C MET A 54 15.52 24.98 2.93
N ILE A 55 14.83 24.85 4.07
CA ILE A 55 13.60 24.04 4.19
C ILE A 55 12.53 24.53 3.21
N GLN A 56 12.33 25.85 3.10
CA GLN A 56 11.39 26.42 2.15
C GLN A 56 11.80 26.11 0.70
N ALA A 57 13.08 26.29 0.34
CA ALA A 57 13.57 26.00 -1.01
C ALA A 57 13.37 24.53 -1.41
N ILE A 58 13.69 23.59 -0.51
CA ILE A 58 13.44 22.16 -0.70
C ILE A 58 11.94 21.91 -0.90
N GLY A 59 11.09 22.52 -0.08
CA GLY A 59 9.64 22.37 -0.18
C GLY A 59 9.08 22.85 -1.52
N GLU A 60 9.49 24.04 -1.96
CA GLU A 60 9.09 24.60 -3.26
C GLU A 60 9.54 23.72 -4.43
N ARG A 61 10.78 23.20 -4.38
CA ARG A 61 11.30 22.31 -5.41
C ARG A 61 10.57 20.96 -5.44
N ALA A 62 10.28 20.38 -4.28
CA ALA A 62 9.50 19.15 -4.18
C ALA A 62 8.07 19.33 -4.73
N VAL A 63 7.42 20.47 -4.46
CA VAL A 63 6.10 20.79 -5.04
C VAL A 63 6.18 20.96 -6.56
N TYR A 64 7.23 21.61 -7.07
CA TYR A 64 7.46 21.72 -8.52
C TYR A 64 7.59 20.33 -9.16
N LEU A 65 8.46 19.47 -8.61
CA LEU A 65 8.68 18.10 -9.11
C LEU A 65 7.40 17.26 -9.10
N TYR A 66 6.58 17.39 -8.05
CA TYR A 66 5.30 16.69 -7.98
C TYR A 66 4.30 17.14 -9.04
N ASN A 67 4.30 18.42 -9.41
CA ASN A 67 3.36 19.00 -10.38
C ASN A 67 3.81 18.81 -11.84
N ASP A 68 5.05 18.37 -12.08
CA ASP A 68 5.51 18.02 -13.42
C ASP A 68 4.98 16.64 -13.82
N GLU A 69 3.99 16.62 -14.72
CA GLU A 69 3.32 15.41 -15.22
C GLU A 69 4.28 14.42 -15.92
N SER A 70 5.46 14.89 -16.35
CA SER A 70 6.49 14.03 -16.92
C SER A 70 7.18 13.15 -15.87
N GLN A 71 7.15 13.52 -14.58
CA GLN A 71 7.88 12.85 -13.51
C GLN A 71 7.16 11.63 -12.89
N GLY A 72 5.90 11.36 -13.26
CA GLY A 72 5.18 10.16 -12.81
C GLY A 72 4.67 10.17 -11.35
N TYR A 73 5.11 11.09 -10.50
CA TYR A 73 4.71 11.14 -9.08
C TYR A 73 3.20 11.20 -8.83
N GLN A 74 2.45 11.99 -9.62
CA GLN A 74 0.99 12.04 -9.50
C GLN A 74 0.33 10.73 -9.94
N ARG A 75 0.88 10.03 -10.94
CA ARG A 75 0.40 8.71 -11.37
C ARG A 75 0.63 7.66 -10.28
N ALA A 76 1.79 7.69 -9.63
CA ALA A 76 2.08 6.85 -8.46
C ALA A 76 1.14 7.16 -7.28
N MET A 77 0.90 8.44 -6.97
CA MET A 77 -0.05 8.83 -5.92
C MET A 77 -1.45 8.31 -6.21
N TRP A 78 -1.90 8.47 -7.46
CA TRP A 78 -3.20 7.99 -7.91
C TRP A 78 -3.31 6.48 -7.76
N LEU A 79 -2.30 5.71 -8.14
CA LEU A 79 -2.26 4.26 -7.96
C LEU A 79 -2.45 3.85 -6.50
N TYR A 80 -1.67 4.44 -5.59
CA TYR A 80 -1.74 4.16 -4.16
C TYR A 80 -3.09 4.53 -3.53
N GLN A 81 -3.65 5.67 -3.92
CA GLN A 81 -4.97 6.09 -3.47
C GLN A 81 -6.09 5.23 -4.04
N THR A 82 -5.94 4.77 -5.28
CA THR A 82 -7.04 4.11 -6.00
C THR A 82 -7.16 2.65 -5.61
N VAL A 83 -6.03 1.92 -5.51
CA VAL A 83 -6.05 0.48 -5.16
C VAL A 83 -6.64 0.21 -3.77
N ASP A 84 -6.41 1.11 -2.81
CA ASP A 84 -6.96 1.02 -1.45
C ASP A 84 -8.47 1.35 -1.37
N ASN A 85 -8.99 2.11 -2.34
CA ASN A 85 -10.39 2.56 -2.34
C ASN A 85 -11.30 1.69 -3.22
N ALA A 86 -10.73 0.91 -4.14
CA ALA A 86 -11.48 0.07 -5.08
C ALA A 86 -12.29 -1.05 -4.42
N ALA A 87 -11.82 -1.58 -3.29
CA ALA A 87 -12.54 -2.56 -2.47
C ALA A 87 -13.75 -1.97 -1.72
N GLY A 88 -13.80 -0.64 -1.56
CA GLY A 88 -14.66 0.03 -0.60
C GLY A 88 -16.00 0.55 -1.13
N ALA A 89 -16.39 0.33 -2.40
CA ALA A 89 -17.52 1.05 -3.01
C ALA A 89 -18.86 0.95 -2.25
N LEU A 90 -19.08 -0.08 -1.43
CA LEU A 90 -20.29 -0.23 -0.58
C LEU A 90 -20.10 0.26 0.88
N GLY A 91 -18.86 0.41 1.37
CA GLY A 91 -18.54 0.86 2.75
C GLY A 91 -17.93 2.27 2.83
N ALA A 92 -17.39 2.80 1.73
CA ALA A 92 -16.69 4.08 1.66
C ALA A 92 -17.62 5.27 1.90
N ALA A 93 -18.90 5.18 1.51
CA ALA A 93 -19.89 6.21 1.81
C ALA A 93 -20.09 6.41 3.34
N ALA A 94 -19.95 5.34 4.14
CA ALA A 94 -20.03 5.41 5.59
C ALA A 94 -18.73 5.88 6.26
N MET A 95 -17.58 5.75 5.57
CA MET A 95 -16.26 6.14 6.08
C MET A 95 -15.74 7.49 5.57
N ALA A 96 -16.30 8.04 4.49
CA ALA A 96 -15.91 9.34 3.94
C ALA A 96 -16.02 10.48 4.97
N ASN A 97 -16.95 10.37 5.91
CA ASN A 97 -17.12 11.32 7.02
C ASN A 97 -16.26 10.98 8.27
N LYS A 98 -15.49 9.88 8.24
CA LYS A 98 -14.73 9.35 9.38
C LYS A 98 -13.23 9.21 9.14
N ILE A 99 -12.71 9.77 8.03
CA ILE A 99 -11.26 9.85 7.79
C ILE A 99 -10.65 10.68 8.94
N GLY A 100 -9.94 10.02 9.85
CA GLY A 100 -9.36 10.62 11.06
C GLY A 100 -10.12 10.33 12.38
N GLN A 101 -11.20 9.54 12.36
CA GLN A 101 -11.88 9.07 13.58
C GLN A 101 -11.64 7.56 13.79
N ASP A 102 -11.53 7.15 15.06
CA ASP A 102 -11.44 5.74 15.43
C ASP A 102 -12.72 5.00 15.03
N ILE A 103 -12.58 4.01 14.14
CA ILE A 103 -13.66 3.12 13.77
C ILE A 103 -13.61 1.91 14.70
N SER A 104 -14.61 1.79 15.58
CA SER A 104 -14.78 0.58 16.39
C SER A 104 -15.12 -0.61 15.48
N PHE A 105 -14.35 -1.69 15.62
CA PHE A 105 -14.55 -2.97 14.94
C PHE A 105 -15.98 -3.50 15.12
N LEU A 106 -16.51 -3.45 16.35
CA LEU A 106 -17.87 -3.93 16.68
C LEU A 106 -18.97 -3.13 15.96
N GLY A 107 -18.77 -1.82 15.76
CA GLY A 107 -19.69 -0.98 14.98
C GLY A 107 -19.68 -1.26 13.47
N PHE A 108 -18.66 -1.97 12.99
CA PHE A 108 -18.45 -2.28 11.58
C PHE A 108 -18.98 -3.66 11.16
N LEU A 109 -19.06 -4.62 12.10
CA LEU A 109 -19.46 -6.00 11.84
C LEU A 109 -20.89 -6.19 11.30
N GLY A 110 -21.81 -5.24 11.59
CA GLY A 110 -23.24 -5.41 11.32
C GLY A 110 -23.62 -5.62 9.84
N ASN A 111 -22.74 -5.29 8.89
CA ASN A 111 -22.98 -5.40 7.45
C ASN A 111 -21.79 -5.99 6.66
N LEU A 112 -20.82 -6.61 7.35
CA LEU A 112 -19.58 -7.04 6.71
C LEU A 112 -19.64 -8.51 6.27
N THR A 113 -19.51 -8.76 4.98
CA THR A 113 -19.35 -10.12 4.44
C THR A 113 -17.89 -10.32 4.03
N PRO A 114 -17.17 -11.33 4.57
CA PRO A 114 -15.84 -11.67 4.10
C PRO A 114 -15.83 -11.90 2.58
N LYS A 115 -14.87 -11.30 1.89
CA LYS A 115 -14.70 -11.48 0.45
C LYS A 115 -14.45 -12.97 0.12
N PRO A 116 -14.88 -13.48 -1.04
CA PRO A 116 -14.47 -14.81 -1.48
C PRO A 116 -12.94 -14.92 -1.64
N GLU A 117 -12.37 -16.07 -1.33
CA GLU A 117 -10.91 -16.34 -1.40
C GLU A 117 -10.30 -16.01 -2.77
N LYS A 118 -11.00 -16.36 -3.86
CA LYS A 118 -10.58 -16.01 -5.23
C LYS A 118 -10.44 -14.50 -5.43
N VAL A 119 -11.36 -13.71 -4.86
CA VAL A 119 -11.32 -12.24 -4.97
C VAL A 119 -10.16 -11.67 -4.16
N GLN A 120 -9.98 -12.14 -2.92
CA GLN A 120 -8.88 -11.71 -2.06
C GLN A 120 -7.51 -12.04 -2.65
N SER A 121 -7.36 -13.26 -3.19
CA SER A 121 -6.12 -13.70 -3.86
C SER A 121 -5.81 -12.84 -5.10
N LEU A 122 -6.84 -12.45 -5.86
CA LEU A 122 -6.67 -11.57 -7.00
C LEU A 122 -6.36 -10.12 -6.59
N ASP A 123 -7.00 -9.60 -5.54
CA ASP A 123 -6.73 -8.28 -4.96
C ASP A 123 -5.28 -8.17 -4.47
N LEU A 124 -4.75 -9.22 -3.82
CA LEU A 124 -3.33 -9.31 -3.43
C LEU A 124 -2.40 -9.17 -4.65
N CYS A 125 -2.66 -9.92 -5.73
CA CYS A 125 -1.86 -9.85 -6.95
C CYS A 125 -1.90 -8.45 -7.59
N ILE A 126 -3.06 -7.80 -7.55
CA ILE A 126 -3.25 -6.45 -8.10
C ILE A 126 -2.53 -5.40 -7.25
N LYS A 127 -2.64 -5.48 -5.91
CA LYS A 127 -1.92 -4.59 -5.00
C LYS A 127 -0.40 -4.70 -5.17
N LEU A 128 0.11 -5.92 -5.37
CA LEU A 128 1.52 -6.12 -5.68
C LEU A 128 1.92 -5.45 -7.02
N VAL A 129 1.16 -5.66 -8.10
CA VAL A 129 1.50 -5.03 -9.39
C VAL A 129 1.41 -3.50 -9.30
N VAL A 130 0.50 -2.98 -8.47
CA VAL A 130 0.37 -1.54 -8.21
C VAL A 130 1.64 -0.99 -7.55
N GLU A 131 2.23 -1.70 -6.58
CA GLU A 131 3.52 -1.30 -6.00
C GLU A 131 4.61 -1.23 -7.06
N LEU A 132 4.71 -2.25 -7.92
CA LEU A 132 5.70 -2.30 -8.99
C LEU A 132 5.55 -1.14 -9.97
N VAL A 133 4.33 -0.91 -10.46
CA VAL A 133 4.06 0.17 -11.41
C VAL A 133 4.32 1.53 -10.74
N ALA A 134 3.89 1.73 -9.49
CA ALA A 134 4.15 2.96 -8.75
C ALA A 134 5.65 3.18 -8.51
N PHE A 135 6.41 2.13 -8.19
CA PHE A 135 7.87 2.17 -8.12
C PHE A 135 8.47 2.65 -9.45
N CYS A 136 8.03 2.11 -10.58
CA CYS A 136 8.53 2.53 -11.88
C CYS A 136 8.22 4.02 -12.17
N GLN A 137 7.01 4.46 -11.86
CA GLN A 137 6.60 5.86 -12.01
C GLN A 137 7.43 6.82 -11.15
N ILE A 138 7.72 6.46 -9.90
CA ILE A 138 8.49 7.28 -8.96
C ILE A 138 9.95 7.43 -9.41
N ASN A 139 10.51 6.39 -10.04
CA ASN A 139 11.90 6.36 -10.48
C ASN A 139 12.08 6.78 -11.95
N GLY A 140 11.00 7.18 -12.64
CA GLY A 140 11.07 7.60 -14.04
C GLY A 140 11.50 6.50 -15.02
N ILE A 141 11.29 5.23 -14.67
CA ILE A 141 11.62 4.08 -15.51
C ILE A 141 10.35 3.52 -16.18
N PRO A 142 10.49 2.75 -17.28
CA PRO A 142 9.34 2.09 -17.92
C PRO A 142 8.52 1.26 -16.93
N GLY A 143 7.19 1.33 -17.05
CA GLY A 143 6.24 0.75 -16.08
C GLY A 143 6.27 -0.77 -15.94
N ASP A 144 7.03 -1.46 -16.79
CA ASP A 144 7.15 -2.91 -16.87
C ASP A 144 8.50 -3.45 -16.37
N SER A 145 9.31 -2.62 -15.69
CA SER A 145 10.63 -3.04 -15.19
C SER A 145 10.56 -3.88 -13.91
N ILE A 146 10.15 -5.15 -14.06
CA ILE A 146 10.05 -6.13 -12.96
C ILE A 146 11.40 -6.36 -12.28
N GLY A 147 12.49 -6.39 -13.06
CA GLY A 147 13.85 -6.64 -12.54
C GLY A 147 14.33 -5.52 -11.61
N ASP A 148 14.13 -4.26 -12.00
CA ASP A 148 14.51 -3.10 -11.19
C ASP A 148 13.71 -3.06 -9.88
N PHE A 149 12.42 -3.38 -9.95
CA PHE A 149 11.57 -3.48 -8.78
C PHE A 149 12.03 -4.60 -7.83
N LEU A 150 12.31 -5.80 -8.35
CA LEU A 150 12.80 -6.92 -7.55
C LEU A 150 14.14 -6.60 -6.88
N GLY A 151 15.05 -5.92 -7.59
CA GLY A 151 16.30 -5.42 -7.00
C GLY A 151 16.04 -4.44 -5.86
N ALA A 152 15.16 -3.47 -6.08
CA ALA A 152 14.83 -2.45 -5.07
C ALA A 152 14.18 -3.03 -3.81
N LEU A 153 13.43 -4.13 -3.90
CA LEU A 153 12.82 -4.79 -2.73
C LEU A 153 13.86 -5.23 -1.68
N GLY A 154 15.12 -5.46 -2.07
CA GLY A 154 16.22 -5.74 -1.13
C GLY A 154 16.62 -4.53 -0.27
N ASP A 155 16.40 -3.33 -0.78
CA ASP A 155 16.76 -2.06 -0.16
C ASP A 155 15.55 -1.31 0.42
N TYR A 156 14.35 -1.90 0.32
CA TYR A 156 13.15 -1.34 0.92
C TYR A 156 13.33 -1.20 2.44
N SER A 157 13.08 0.01 2.93
CA SER A 157 13.08 0.40 4.33
C SER A 157 11.94 1.38 4.58
N GLY A 158 11.74 1.79 5.84
CA GLY A 158 10.79 2.86 6.13
C GLY A 158 9.35 2.53 5.75
N GLU A 159 8.68 3.53 5.18
CA GLU A 159 7.32 3.45 4.68
C GLU A 159 7.13 2.45 3.53
N SER A 160 8.12 2.25 2.65
CA SER A 160 8.03 1.28 1.55
C SER A 160 8.09 -0.16 2.05
N LEU A 161 8.98 -0.45 3.01
CA LEU A 161 9.03 -1.76 3.65
C LEU A 161 7.76 -2.04 4.47
N MET A 162 7.25 -1.03 5.19
CA MET A 162 5.98 -1.16 5.93
C MET A 162 4.80 -1.43 5.00
N ARG A 163 4.74 -0.80 3.82
CA ARG A 163 3.71 -1.11 2.82
C ARG A 163 3.74 -2.57 2.38
N MET A 164 4.93 -3.10 2.09
CA MET A 164 5.09 -4.50 1.69
C MET A 164 4.84 -5.48 2.84
N ALA A 165 5.23 -5.12 4.07
CA ALA A 165 4.90 -5.89 5.26
C ALA A 165 3.37 -5.96 5.47
N ALA A 166 2.68 -4.82 5.33
CA ALA A 166 1.23 -4.75 5.40
C ALA A 166 0.55 -5.54 4.28
N LEU A 167 1.06 -5.50 3.05
CA LEU A 167 0.57 -6.35 1.95
C LEU A 167 0.65 -7.84 2.31
N VAL A 168 1.83 -8.31 2.74
CA VAL A 168 2.03 -9.72 3.11
C VAL A 168 1.17 -10.11 4.30
N CYS A 169 1.02 -9.25 5.30
CA CYS A 169 0.31 -9.57 6.53
C CYS A 169 -1.21 -9.44 6.39
N PHE A 170 -1.70 -8.29 5.91
CA PHE A 170 -3.12 -7.93 5.89
C PHE A 170 -3.87 -8.43 4.66
N ASP A 171 -3.22 -8.52 3.50
CA ASP A 171 -3.83 -9.03 2.26
C ASP A 171 -3.39 -10.45 1.91
N GLY A 172 -2.26 -10.91 2.49
CA GLY A 172 -1.79 -12.28 2.40
C GLY A 172 -2.23 -13.13 3.59
N ILE A 173 -1.40 -13.19 4.62
CA ILE A 173 -1.50 -14.23 5.66
C ILE A 173 -2.80 -14.17 6.47
N ILE A 174 -3.27 -12.99 6.88
CA ILE A 174 -4.52 -12.89 7.67
C ILE A 174 -5.73 -13.43 6.90
N PRO A 175 -6.02 -12.97 5.67
CA PRO A 175 -7.18 -13.45 4.91
C PRO A 175 -7.00 -14.83 4.30
N LEU A 176 -5.79 -15.16 3.82
CA LEU A 176 -5.52 -16.31 2.96
C LEU A 176 -4.68 -17.41 3.65
N GLY A 177 -4.25 -17.18 4.88
CA GLY A 177 -3.44 -18.14 5.64
C GLY A 177 -2.01 -18.32 5.10
N PRO A 178 -1.27 -19.34 5.59
CA PRO A 178 0.17 -19.49 5.30
C PRO A 178 0.47 -19.84 3.83
N ASN A 179 -0.52 -20.30 3.06
CA ASN A 179 -0.36 -20.70 1.65
C ASN A 179 -0.71 -19.57 0.66
N PHE A 180 -0.91 -18.33 1.13
CA PHE A 180 -1.38 -17.20 0.32
C PHE A 180 -0.58 -16.98 -0.99
N ILE A 181 0.74 -17.22 -0.98
CA ILE A 181 1.59 -17.10 -2.18
C ILE A 181 1.14 -18.08 -3.27
N ASN A 182 1.00 -19.36 -2.91
CA ASN A 182 0.58 -20.40 -3.85
C ASN A 182 -0.87 -20.18 -4.31
N MET A 183 -1.73 -19.66 -3.43
CA MET A 183 -3.11 -19.35 -3.79
C MET A 183 -3.21 -18.14 -4.71
N GLY A 184 -2.43 -17.08 -4.48
CA GLY A 184 -2.32 -15.94 -5.39
C GLY A 184 -1.84 -16.37 -6.78
N LEU A 185 -0.76 -17.17 -6.84
CA LEU A 185 -0.22 -17.69 -8.09
C LEU A 185 -1.21 -18.60 -8.83
N SER A 186 -1.84 -19.54 -8.12
CA SER A 186 -2.82 -20.45 -8.71
C SER A 186 -4.05 -19.69 -9.21
N THR A 187 -4.51 -18.71 -8.43
CA THR A 187 -5.67 -17.87 -8.79
C THR A 187 -5.39 -17.06 -10.05
N ILE A 188 -4.25 -16.36 -10.12
CA ILE A 188 -3.95 -15.52 -11.29
C ILE A 188 -3.73 -16.37 -12.55
N GLN A 189 -3.11 -17.55 -12.42
CA GLN A 189 -2.91 -18.47 -13.56
C GLN A 189 -4.22 -19.07 -14.10
N GLN A 190 -5.23 -19.23 -13.25
CA GLN A 190 -6.56 -19.73 -13.64
C GLN A 190 -7.54 -18.62 -14.00
N THR A 191 -7.17 -17.35 -13.77
CA THR A 191 -7.99 -16.19 -14.07
C THR A 191 -8.01 -15.97 -15.57
N THR A 192 -9.19 -15.72 -16.14
CA THR A 192 -9.30 -15.32 -17.55
C THR A 192 -9.21 -13.79 -17.68
N PRO A 193 -8.92 -13.24 -18.87
CA PRO A 193 -8.97 -11.79 -19.06
C PRO A 193 -10.34 -11.17 -18.73
N ASP A 194 -11.43 -11.91 -18.94
CA ASP A 194 -12.78 -11.48 -18.57
C ASP A 194 -12.98 -11.48 -17.04
N ASP A 195 -12.56 -12.52 -16.33
CA ASP A 195 -12.56 -12.57 -14.87
C ASP A 195 -11.78 -11.38 -14.27
N LEU A 196 -10.59 -11.11 -14.82
CA LEU A 196 -9.74 -10.00 -14.41
C LEU A 196 -10.46 -8.66 -14.60
N GLN A 197 -11.09 -8.47 -15.76
CA GLN A 197 -11.86 -7.27 -16.04
C GLN A 197 -13.05 -7.11 -15.10
N HIS A 198 -13.61 -8.16 -14.49
CA HIS A 198 -14.69 -8.04 -13.52
C HIS A 198 -14.22 -7.68 -12.10
N ASN A 199 -12.91 -7.81 -11.80
CA ASN A 199 -12.37 -7.44 -10.49
C ASN A 199 -12.37 -5.90 -10.30
N PRO A 200 -13.00 -5.37 -9.23
CA PRO A 200 -13.08 -3.93 -8.98
C PRO A 200 -11.71 -3.24 -8.81
N SER A 201 -10.80 -3.89 -8.08
CA SER A 201 -9.43 -3.40 -7.86
C SER A 201 -8.72 -3.25 -9.20
N PHE A 202 -8.77 -4.26 -10.06
CA PHE A 202 -8.17 -4.21 -11.39
C PHE A 202 -8.78 -3.08 -12.24
N LYS A 203 -10.12 -3.03 -12.35
CA LYS A 203 -10.81 -1.98 -13.13
C LYS A 203 -10.31 -0.58 -12.76
N SER A 204 -10.14 -0.34 -11.46
CA SER A 204 -9.79 0.98 -10.93
C SER A 204 -8.39 1.46 -11.35
N VAL A 205 -7.42 0.55 -11.51
CA VAL A 205 -6.02 0.89 -11.83
C VAL A 205 -5.56 0.43 -13.22
N SER A 206 -6.40 -0.31 -13.93
CA SER A 206 -6.06 -0.99 -15.19
C SER A 206 -5.47 -0.07 -16.27
N SER A 207 -5.82 1.22 -16.27
CA SER A 207 -5.29 2.20 -17.24
C SER A 207 -3.77 2.39 -17.18
N LEU A 208 -3.14 2.07 -16.04
CA LEU A 208 -1.69 2.21 -15.85
C LEU A 208 -0.96 0.86 -15.77
N ILE A 209 -1.66 -0.27 -15.80
CA ILE A 209 -1.03 -1.59 -15.80
C ILE A 209 -0.51 -1.90 -17.22
N PRO A 210 0.80 -2.18 -17.40
CA PRO A 210 1.37 -2.59 -18.68
C PRO A 210 0.74 -3.84 -19.29
N GLY A 211 0.85 -3.99 -20.61
CA GLY A 211 0.37 -5.16 -21.35
C GLY A 211 -0.60 -4.86 -22.49
N GLY A 212 -1.04 -3.60 -22.63
CA GLY A 212 -1.79 -3.07 -23.80
C GLY A 212 -3.23 -3.56 -23.96
N ASN A 213 -3.57 -4.76 -23.49
CA ASN A 213 -4.91 -5.33 -23.45
C ASN A 213 -5.06 -6.23 -22.21
N PRO A 214 -6.28 -6.66 -21.86
CA PRO A 214 -6.53 -7.45 -20.64
C PRO A 214 -5.72 -8.75 -20.56
N ALA A 215 -5.45 -9.41 -21.68
CA ALA A 215 -4.65 -10.63 -21.71
C ALA A 215 -3.16 -10.34 -21.45
N GLY A 216 -2.63 -9.27 -22.03
CA GLY A 216 -1.26 -8.82 -21.74
C GLY A 216 -1.11 -8.31 -20.31
N GLN A 217 -2.11 -7.60 -19.78
CA GLN A 217 -2.13 -7.13 -18.39
C GLN A 217 -2.19 -8.29 -17.40
N LEU A 218 -3.02 -9.30 -17.66
CA LEU A 218 -3.03 -10.54 -16.90
C LEU A 218 -1.65 -11.22 -16.92
N GLY A 219 -1.01 -11.30 -18.10
CA GLY A 219 0.34 -11.82 -18.25
C GLY A 219 1.37 -11.05 -17.42
N PHE A 220 1.31 -9.72 -17.44
CA PHE A 220 2.19 -8.85 -16.67
C PHE A 220 2.00 -9.02 -15.15
N ILE A 221 0.75 -9.08 -14.67
CA ILE A 221 0.45 -9.35 -13.25
C ILE A 221 0.99 -10.71 -12.84
N THR A 222 0.80 -11.74 -13.69
CA THR A 222 1.28 -13.10 -13.42
C THR A 222 2.80 -13.14 -13.29
N GLN A 223 3.52 -12.53 -14.24
CA GLN A 223 4.98 -12.46 -14.22
C GLN A 223 5.52 -11.68 -13.03
N SER A 224 4.86 -10.57 -12.69
CA SER A 224 5.24 -9.72 -11.55
C SER A 224 5.09 -10.49 -10.23
N PHE A 225 3.95 -11.16 -10.03
CA PHE A 225 3.71 -11.94 -8.82
C PHE A 225 4.66 -13.14 -8.70
N ASP A 226 4.87 -13.86 -9.81
CA ASP A 226 5.81 -14.99 -9.83
C ASP A 226 7.24 -14.56 -9.50
N SER A 227 7.66 -13.38 -9.94
CA SER A 227 9.01 -12.84 -9.68
C SER A 227 9.22 -12.46 -8.21
N VAL A 228 8.18 -11.96 -7.53
CA VAL A 228 8.27 -11.46 -6.13
C VAL A 228 7.99 -12.57 -5.10
N LYS A 229 7.48 -13.73 -5.52
CA LYS A 229 7.12 -14.83 -4.59
C LYS A 229 8.28 -15.27 -3.69
N GLY A 230 9.51 -15.25 -4.20
CA GLY A 230 10.72 -15.59 -3.43
C GLY A 230 10.93 -14.60 -2.29
N TRP A 231 10.90 -13.30 -2.59
CA TRP A 231 11.00 -12.25 -1.58
C TRP A 231 9.89 -12.36 -0.51
N MET A 232 8.63 -12.61 -0.90
CA MET A 232 7.55 -12.81 0.07
C MET A 232 7.77 -14.06 0.93
N GLY A 233 8.21 -15.17 0.35
CA GLY A 233 8.51 -16.40 1.08
C GLY A 233 9.65 -16.21 2.11
N ASP A 234 10.72 -15.52 1.71
CA ASP A 234 11.85 -15.20 2.57
C ASP A 234 11.43 -14.21 3.68
N PHE A 235 10.60 -13.22 3.36
CA PHE A 235 10.06 -12.27 4.33
C PHE A 235 9.25 -12.97 5.43
N VAL A 236 8.38 -13.91 5.05
CA VAL A 236 7.55 -14.70 5.99
C VAL A 236 8.39 -15.65 6.83
N SER A 237 9.28 -16.41 6.19
CA SER A 237 10.08 -17.43 6.87
C SER A 237 11.11 -16.83 7.84
N SER A 238 11.84 -15.79 7.40
CA SER A 238 12.85 -15.10 8.24
C SER A 238 12.28 -14.46 9.51
N ARG A 239 10.98 -14.16 9.51
CA ARG A 239 10.25 -13.54 10.63
C ARG A 239 9.32 -14.51 11.35
N SER A 240 9.31 -15.79 10.95
CA SER A 240 8.41 -16.82 11.51
C SER A 240 6.94 -16.38 11.56
N LEU A 241 6.48 -15.69 10.51
CA LEU A 241 5.12 -15.14 10.49
C LEU A 241 4.10 -16.26 10.36
N THR A 242 3.08 -16.21 11.20
CA THR A 242 1.93 -17.12 11.19
C THR A 242 0.64 -16.31 11.26
N GLN A 243 -0.45 -16.89 10.74
CA GLN A 243 -1.77 -16.25 10.82
C GLN A 243 -2.20 -16.03 12.27
N GLU A 244 -2.01 -17.04 13.14
CA GLU A 244 -2.29 -16.93 14.56
C GLU A 244 -1.46 -15.83 15.23
N GLY A 245 -0.15 -15.79 14.96
CA GLY A 245 0.75 -14.76 15.48
C GLY A 245 0.32 -13.36 15.07
N LEU A 246 -0.02 -13.15 13.80
CA LEU A 246 -0.51 -11.86 13.31
C LEU A 246 -1.84 -11.46 13.94
N LEU A 247 -2.81 -12.37 13.98
CA LEU A 247 -4.12 -12.11 14.60
C LEU A 247 -3.97 -11.79 16.11
N SER A 248 -3.06 -12.46 16.81
CA SER A 248 -2.80 -12.19 18.23
C SER A 248 -2.25 -10.79 18.47
N HIS A 249 -1.39 -10.28 17.58
CA HIS A 249 -0.86 -8.92 17.67
C HIS A 249 -1.93 -7.90 17.29
N VAL A 250 -2.65 -8.08 16.18
CA VAL A 250 -3.71 -7.15 15.75
C VAL A 250 -4.82 -7.01 16.80
N LYS A 251 -5.18 -8.09 17.51
CA LYS A 251 -6.14 -8.06 18.63
C LYS A 251 -5.75 -7.14 19.79
N GLN A 252 -4.46 -6.90 20.01
CA GLN A 252 -4.03 -5.99 21.08
C GLN A 252 -4.40 -4.54 20.76
N TYR A 253 -4.63 -4.24 19.49
CA TYR A 253 -4.89 -2.89 18.98
C TYR A 253 -6.33 -2.69 18.51
N VAL A 254 -7.09 -3.77 18.32
CA VAL A 254 -8.48 -3.75 17.90
C VAL A 254 -9.28 -4.70 18.81
N ASP A 255 -10.29 -4.16 19.51
CA ASP A 255 -11.15 -4.93 20.41
C ASP A 255 -12.01 -5.93 19.61
N ILE A 256 -11.47 -7.13 19.42
CA ILE A 256 -12.04 -8.22 18.61
C ILE A 256 -12.29 -9.41 19.52
N SER A 257 -13.55 -9.85 19.63
CA SER A 257 -13.89 -11.11 20.28
C SER A 257 -13.43 -12.30 19.44
N ALA A 258 -13.10 -13.42 20.10
CA ALA A 258 -12.53 -14.60 19.43
C ALA A 258 -13.45 -15.20 18.35
N ASP A 259 -14.78 -15.06 18.50
CA ASP A 259 -15.80 -15.53 17.55
C ASP A 259 -15.94 -14.63 16.30
N LYS A 260 -15.17 -13.56 16.20
CA LYS A 260 -15.21 -12.58 15.10
C LYS A 260 -13.90 -12.52 14.30
N LEU A 261 -13.00 -13.47 14.52
CA LEU A 261 -11.71 -13.54 13.84
C LEU A 261 -11.81 -13.56 12.31
N ASP A 262 -12.80 -14.27 11.76
CA ASP A 262 -13.00 -14.39 10.31
C ASP A 262 -13.36 -13.04 9.65
N TYR A 263 -13.75 -12.04 10.44
CA TYR A 263 -14.08 -10.70 9.97
C TYR A 263 -12.91 -9.72 10.05
N VAL A 264 -11.78 -10.11 10.66
CA VAL A 264 -10.62 -9.23 10.82
C VAL A 264 -10.02 -8.85 9.47
N GLY A 265 -9.83 -9.81 8.57
CA GLY A 265 -9.34 -9.52 7.21
C GLY A 265 -10.25 -8.54 6.46
N ALA A 266 -11.58 -8.74 6.57
CA ALA A 266 -12.55 -7.85 5.94
C ALA A 266 -12.60 -6.45 6.58
N PHE A 267 -12.39 -6.34 7.90
CA PHE A 267 -12.24 -5.05 8.57
C PHE A 267 -10.98 -4.33 8.11
N LEU A 268 -9.85 -5.02 8.06
CA LEU A 268 -8.58 -4.44 7.62
C LEU A 268 -8.68 -3.93 6.17
N ASP A 269 -9.23 -4.73 5.25
CA ASP A 269 -9.41 -4.37 3.85
C ASP A 269 -10.25 -3.08 3.66
N VAL A 270 -11.29 -2.89 4.48
CA VAL A 270 -12.13 -1.70 4.39
C VAL A 270 -11.52 -0.52 5.15
N ALA A 271 -11.10 -0.71 6.40
CA ALA A 271 -10.76 0.36 7.33
C ALA A 271 -9.30 0.82 7.28
N VAL A 272 -8.37 -0.01 6.82
CA VAL A 272 -6.93 0.31 6.79
C VAL A 272 -6.53 0.76 5.39
N LYS A 273 -6.08 2.02 5.28
CA LYS A 273 -5.66 2.65 4.02
C LYS A 273 -4.14 2.75 3.93
N TYR A 274 -3.47 1.61 4.06
CA TYR A 274 -2.02 1.57 4.19
C TYR A 274 -1.28 1.89 2.89
N TYR A 275 -1.78 1.52 1.69
CA TYR A 275 -1.16 1.95 0.44
C TYR A 275 -1.23 3.47 0.31
N THR A 276 -2.38 4.08 0.61
CA THR A 276 -2.53 5.54 0.56
C THR A 276 -1.59 6.22 1.55
N HIS A 277 -1.56 5.74 2.80
CA HIS A 277 -0.79 6.34 3.89
C HIS A 277 0.72 6.26 3.62
N THR A 278 1.25 5.05 3.46
CA THR A 278 2.69 4.87 3.21
C THR A 278 3.06 5.34 1.81
N GLY A 279 2.14 5.31 0.85
CA GLY A 279 2.30 5.85 -0.51
C GLY A 279 2.61 7.33 -0.51
N THR A 280 1.81 8.08 0.26
CA THR A 280 2.02 9.51 0.47
C THR A 280 3.35 9.79 1.15
N GLN A 281 3.71 9.02 2.18
CA GLN A 281 5.03 9.13 2.83
C GLN A 281 6.18 8.84 1.85
N THR A 282 6.05 7.80 1.01
CA THR A 282 7.08 7.39 0.05
C THR A 282 7.33 8.52 -0.95
N LEU A 283 6.26 9.09 -1.49
CA LEU A 283 6.34 10.19 -2.44
C LEU A 283 6.95 11.43 -1.81
N ALA A 284 6.54 11.78 -0.59
CA ALA A 284 7.10 12.92 0.13
C ALA A 284 8.62 12.76 0.31
N ARG A 285 9.07 11.61 0.82
CA ARG A 285 10.49 11.32 1.01
C ARG A 285 11.25 11.43 -0.32
N ARG A 286 10.78 10.76 -1.38
CA ARG A 286 11.47 10.75 -2.68
C ARG A 286 11.54 12.12 -3.34
N LEU A 287 10.46 12.90 -3.24
CA LEU A 287 10.44 14.28 -3.73
C LEU A 287 11.41 15.17 -2.95
N ILE A 288 11.51 15.00 -1.64
CA ILE A 288 12.41 15.76 -0.77
C ILE A 288 13.87 15.37 -1.02
N GLU A 289 14.19 14.08 -1.08
CA GLU A 289 15.52 13.56 -1.40
C GLU A 289 16.01 14.08 -2.76
N ARG A 290 15.13 14.11 -3.76
CA ARG A 290 15.46 14.65 -5.07
C ARG A 290 15.58 16.18 -5.04
N ALA A 291 14.67 16.87 -4.36
CA ALA A 291 14.68 18.32 -4.25
C ALA A 291 15.97 18.83 -3.61
N VAL A 292 16.43 18.21 -2.51
CA VAL A 292 17.68 18.60 -1.86
C VAL A 292 18.92 18.28 -2.71
N ALA A 293 18.87 17.26 -3.57
CA ALA A 293 19.96 16.94 -4.48
C ALA A 293 20.05 17.88 -5.70
N GLU A 294 18.96 18.58 -6.03
CA GLU A 294 18.87 19.50 -7.17
C GLU A 294 19.09 20.98 -6.80
N ILE A 295 19.19 21.30 -5.50
CA ILE A 295 19.47 22.64 -4.95
C ILE A 295 20.94 22.70 -4.51
#